data_AF-A0A423WC28-F1
#
_entry.id   AF-A0A423WC28-F1
#
_cell.length_a   1.000
_cell.length_b   1.000
_cell.length_c   1.000
_cell.angle_alpha   90.00
_cell.angle_beta   90.00
_cell.angle_gamma   90.00
#
_symmetry.space_group_name_H-M   'P 1'
#
loop_
_entity.id
_entity.type
_entity.pdbx_description
1 polymer ?
#
loop_
_entity_poly.entity_id
_entity_poly.type
_entity_poly.pdbx_seq_one_letter_code
_entity_poly.pdbx_strand_id
1 'polypeptide(L)'
;MSTTSGWTTLIDWENEADDDTVRNVSIATTEKWKELGGQLGLHIDYVYTNDASRDKNPIATYGKAHVEKIKGVARKYDSDQVFQTLQHDGFLLRKV
;
A
#
# COMPACT_ATOMS: atom_id res chain seq x y z
N MET A 1 -24.51 12.88 -14.74
CA MET A 1 -23.80 11.95 -13.82
C MET A 1 -22.37 11.86 -14.31
N SER A 2 -21.38 12.17 -13.48
CA SER A 2 -19.97 11.98 -13.86
C SER A 2 -19.64 10.50 -13.72
N THR A 3 -19.26 9.84 -14.81
CA THR A 3 -18.78 8.46 -14.79
C THR A 3 -17.33 8.46 -14.33
N THR A 4 -17.09 8.13 -13.06
CA THR A 4 -15.74 7.84 -12.58
C THR A 4 -15.32 6.49 -13.17
N SER A 5 -14.38 6.51 -14.12
CA SER A 5 -13.74 5.30 -14.64
C SER A 5 -12.52 5.00 -13.80
N GLY A 6 -12.47 3.80 -13.20
CA GLY A 6 -11.30 3.30 -12.50
C GLY A 6 -10.44 2.46 -13.44
N TRP A 7 -9.12 2.58 -13.30
CA TRP A 7 -8.15 1.76 -14.03
C TRP A 7 -7.22 1.08 -13.04
N THR A 8 -6.85 -0.17 -13.33
CA THR A 8 -5.77 -0.87 -12.64
C THR A 8 -4.74 -1.33 -13.66
N THR A 9 -3.49 -1.49 -13.21
CA THR A 9 -2.39 -1.99 -14.04
C THR A 9 -1.88 -3.29 -13.48
N LEU A 10 -1.76 -4.28 -14.37
CA LEU A 10 -1.17 -5.58 -14.08
C LEU A 10 -0.02 -5.78 -15.07
N ILE A 11 1.08 -6.36 -14.62
CA ILE A 11 2.18 -6.77 -15.47
C ILE A 11 2.50 -8.22 -15.13
N ASP A 12 2.67 -9.04 -16.15
CA ASP A 12 2.96 -10.46 -16.05
C ASP A 12 4.12 -10.81 -16.98
N TRP A 13 4.87 -11.86 -16.64
CA TRP A 13 6.05 -12.30 -17.37
C TRP A 13 6.35 -13.78 -17.10
N GLU A 14 7.03 -14.45 -18.02
CA GLU A 14 7.24 -15.91 -17.94
C GLU A 14 8.62 -16.30 -17.37
N ASN A 15 9.65 -15.49 -17.57
CA ASN A 15 11.02 -15.83 -17.22
C ASN A 15 11.45 -15.16 -15.91
N GLU A 16 11.82 -15.94 -14.90
CA GLU A 16 12.29 -15.43 -13.60
C GLU A 16 13.48 -14.45 -13.71
N ALA A 17 14.28 -14.56 -14.78
CA ALA A 17 15.39 -13.64 -15.03
C ALA A 17 14.93 -12.19 -15.27
N ASP A 18 13.65 -11.98 -15.58
CA ASP A 18 13.05 -10.67 -15.84
C ASP A 18 12.37 -10.06 -14.61
N ASP A 19 12.36 -10.73 -13.45
CA ASP A 19 11.69 -10.29 -12.21
C ASP A 19 11.99 -8.82 -11.86
N ASP A 20 13.27 -8.47 -11.82
CA ASP A 20 13.70 -7.11 -11.47
C ASP A 20 13.33 -6.10 -12.56
N THR A 21 13.45 -6.48 -13.83
CA THR A 21 13.10 -5.63 -14.97
C THR A 21 11.62 -5.28 -14.92
N VAL A 22 10.75 -6.28 -14.80
CA VAL A 22 9.30 -6.10 -14.82
C VAL A 22 8.81 -5.38 -13.57
N ARG A 23 9.39 -5.69 -12.41
CA ARG A 23 9.10 -4.96 -11.18
C ARG A 23 9.44 -3.47 -11.28
N ASN A 24 10.58 -3.13 -11.88
CA ASN A 24 10.99 -1.74 -12.05
C ASN A 24 10.03 -0.96 -12.96
N VAL A 25 9.42 -1.60 -13.96
CA VAL A 25 8.38 -0.97 -14.80
C VAL A 25 7.17 -0.57 -13.95
N SER A 26 6.70 -1.45 -13.07
CA SER A 26 5.56 -1.16 -12.17
C SER A 26 5.86 0.00 -11.21
N ILE A 27 7.08 0.04 -10.66
CA ILE A 27 7.54 1.12 -9.77
C ILE A 27 7.61 2.45 -10.53
N ALA A 28 8.28 2.48 -11.68
CA ALA A 28 8.44 3.68 -12.50
C ALA A 28 7.08 4.24 -12.96
N THR A 29 6.14 3.35 -13.32
CA THR A 29 4.77 3.75 -13.70
C THR A 29 4.03 4.40 -12.52
N THR A 30 4.12 3.81 -11.32
CA THR A 30 3.51 4.36 -10.10
C THR A 30 4.09 5.74 -9.76
N GLU A 31 5.41 5.89 -9.82
CA GLU A 31 6.08 7.16 -9.54
C GLU A 31 5.70 8.22 -10.57
N LYS A 32 5.56 7.85 -11.85
CA LYS A 32 5.12 8.81 -12.88
C LYS A 32 3.69 9.30 -12.65
N TRP A 33 2.78 8.42 -12.23
CA TRP A 33 1.42 8.82 -11.86
C TRP A 33 1.40 9.73 -10.64
N LYS A 34 2.24 9.46 -9.64
CA LYS A 34 2.40 10.32 -8.47
C LYS A 34 2.92 11.71 -8.85
N GLU A 35 3.95 11.77 -9.70
CA GLU A 35 4.51 13.02 -10.22
C GLU A 35 3.44 13.87 -10.94
N LEU A 36 2.75 13.27 -11.92
CA LEU A 36 1.72 13.95 -12.70
C LEU A 36 0.51 14.35 -11.84
N GLY A 37 0.06 13.45 -10.97
CA GLY A 37 -1.03 13.74 -10.03
C GLY A 37 -0.68 14.90 -9.09
N GLY A 38 0.58 14.98 -8.63
CA GLY A 38 1.06 16.08 -7.82
C GLY A 38 1.07 17.41 -8.57
N GLN A 39 1.56 17.42 -9.82
CA GLN A 39 1.54 18.60 -10.70
C GLN A 39 0.12 19.12 -10.96
N LEU A 40 -0.85 18.21 -11.04
CA LEU A 40 -2.26 18.53 -11.29
C LEU A 40 -3.07 18.80 -10.02
N GLY A 41 -2.49 18.60 -8.83
CA GLY A 41 -3.23 18.68 -7.56
C GLY A 41 -4.30 17.59 -7.38
N LEU A 42 -4.15 16.46 -8.07
CA LEU A 42 -5.08 15.33 -8.07
C LEU A 42 -4.53 14.09 -7.34
N HIS A 43 -3.29 14.14 -6.84
CA HIS A 43 -2.68 13.01 -6.13
C HIS A 43 -3.39 12.74 -4.80
N ILE A 44 -3.58 11.45 -4.50
CA ILE A 44 -4.11 10.97 -3.23
C ILE A 44 -3.05 10.05 -2.63
N ASP A 45 -2.56 10.38 -1.43
CA ASP A 45 -1.51 9.60 -0.75
C ASP A 45 -1.99 8.23 -0.23
N TYR A 46 -3.30 7.95 -0.32
CA TYR A 46 -3.92 6.72 0.11
C TYR A 46 -3.42 5.52 -0.71
N VAL A 47 -2.99 4.47 -0.01
CA VAL A 47 -2.64 3.18 -0.61
C VAL A 47 -3.63 2.12 -0.11
N TYR A 48 -4.32 1.48 -1.03
CA TYR A 48 -5.21 0.37 -0.72
C TYR A 48 -4.40 -0.87 -0.34
N THR A 49 -4.60 -1.38 0.88
CA THR A 49 -3.76 -2.45 1.45
C THR A 49 -3.76 -3.73 0.62
N ASN A 50 -4.88 -4.09 -0.01
CA ASN A 50 -4.97 -5.33 -0.78
C ASN A 50 -4.12 -5.31 -2.08
N ASP A 51 -3.79 -4.11 -2.58
CA ASP A 51 -2.99 -3.91 -3.80
C ASP A 51 -1.60 -3.32 -3.47
N ALA A 52 -1.24 -3.25 -2.19
CA ALA A 52 0.04 -2.71 -1.77
C ALA A 52 1.17 -3.69 -2.06
N SER A 53 2.28 -3.19 -2.61
CA SER A 53 3.49 -3.98 -2.81
C SER A 53 4.26 -4.16 -1.50
N ARG A 54 5.12 -5.19 -1.45
CA ARG A 54 5.91 -5.61 -0.27
C ARG A 54 6.75 -4.51 0.41
N ASP A 55 7.06 -3.45 -0.32
CA ASP A 55 7.89 -2.31 0.06
C ASP A 55 7.10 -1.06 0.46
N LYS A 56 5.77 -1.12 0.45
CA LYS A 56 4.88 -0.03 0.87
C LYS A 56 4.44 -0.16 2.33
N ASN A 57 3.98 0.94 2.90
CA ASN A 57 3.32 0.98 4.21
C ASN A 57 1.90 1.54 4.07
N PRO A 58 0.93 0.71 3.63
CA PRO A 58 -0.43 1.19 3.35
C PRO A 58 -1.16 1.65 4.61
N ILE A 59 -0.91 1.04 5.77
CA ILE A 59 -1.55 1.41 7.04
C ILE A 59 -1.22 2.86 7.42
N ALA A 60 0.03 3.31 7.20
CA ALA A 60 0.44 4.69 7.46
C ALA A 60 -0.37 5.72 6.65
N THR A 61 -0.90 5.32 5.49
CA THR A 61 -1.64 6.21 4.58
C THR A 61 -3.10 6.44 5.00
N TYR A 62 -3.59 5.73 6.02
CA TYR A 62 -4.98 5.89 6.50
C TYR A 62 -5.17 7.18 7.31
N GLY A 63 -4.10 7.88 7.65
CA GLY A 63 -4.12 9.10 8.44
C GLY A 63 -4.12 8.84 9.96
N LYS A 64 -3.54 9.79 10.70
CA LYS A 64 -3.23 9.65 12.13
C LYS A 64 -4.42 9.19 12.98
N ALA A 65 -5.59 9.79 12.81
CA ALA A 65 -6.78 9.45 13.60
C ALA A 65 -7.23 8.00 13.38
N HIS A 66 -7.17 7.50 12.15
CA HIS A 66 -7.54 6.13 11.82
C HIS A 66 -6.50 5.13 12.32
N VAL A 67 -5.21 5.45 12.16
CA VAL A 67 -4.11 4.62 12.71
C VAL A 67 -4.23 4.50 14.23
N GLU A 68 -4.47 5.60 14.95
CA GLU A 68 -4.65 5.55 16.41
C GLU A 68 -5.87 4.75 16.83
N LYS A 69 -6.97 4.83 16.06
CA LYS A 69 -8.15 3.98 16.29
C LYS A 69 -7.82 2.50 16.12
N ILE A 70 -7.08 2.13 15.06
CA ILE A 70 -6.65 0.75 14.83
C ILE A 70 -5.73 0.28 15.96
N LYS A 71 -4.78 1.11 16.42
CA LYS A 71 -3.93 0.83 17.58
C LYS A 71 -4.75 0.62 18.86
N GLY A 72 -5.80 1.41 19.07
CA GLY A 72 -6.72 1.24 20.19
C GLY A 72 -7.49 -0.07 20.15
N VAL A 73 -8.00 -0.46 18.97
CA VAL A 73 -8.68 -1.75 18.76
C VAL A 73 -7.72 -2.92 18.98
N ALA A 74 -6.50 -2.84 18.44
CA ALA A 74 -5.48 -3.87 18.62
C ALA A 74 -5.13 -4.05 20.12
N ARG A 75 -4.92 -2.96 20.87
CA ARG A 75 -4.69 -3.05 22.32
C ARG A 75 -5.83 -3.72 23.09
N LYS A 76 -7.08 -3.58 22.62
CA LYS A 76 -8.26 -4.15 23.28
C LYS A 76 -8.42 -5.65 23.01
N TYR A 77 -8.14 -6.09 21.79
CA TYR A 77 -8.48 -7.45 21.33
C TYR A 77 -7.28 -8.34 21.01
N ASP A 78 -6.09 -7.76 20.82
CA ASP A 78 -4.81 -8.45 20.58
C ASP A 78 -3.75 -7.87 21.52
N SER A 79 -4.02 -7.84 22.83
CA SER A 79 -3.12 -7.27 23.85
C SER A 79 -1.76 -7.96 23.86
N ASP A 80 -1.75 -9.26 23.58
CA ASP A 80 -0.55 -10.11 23.55
C ASP A 80 0.18 -9.99 22.20
N GLN A 81 -0.32 -9.16 21.28
CA GLN A 81 0.29 -8.87 19.99
C GLN A 81 0.55 -10.14 19.17
N VAL A 82 -0.37 -11.11 19.23
CA VAL A 82 -0.29 -12.39 18.52
C VAL A 82 -0.17 -12.13 17.02
N PHE A 83 -1.00 -11.24 16.46
CA PHE A 83 -0.96 -10.92 15.04
C PHE A 83 0.22 -10.02 14.65
N GLN A 84 0.85 -9.35 15.61
CA GLN A 84 2.06 -8.57 15.35
C GLN A 84 3.33 -9.41 15.48
N THR A 85 3.30 -10.50 16.25
CA THR A 85 4.47 -11.31 16.59
C THR A 85 4.55 -12.58 15.76
N LEU A 86 3.42 -13.30 15.62
CA LEU A 86 3.39 -14.56 14.88
C LEU A 86 3.28 -14.34 13.36
N GLN A 87 2.73 -13.20 12.93
CA GLN A 87 2.86 -12.77 11.54
C GLN A 87 4.30 -12.31 11.31
N HIS A 88 5.09 -13.13 10.61
CA HIS A 88 6.52 -12.91 10.36
C HIS A 88 6.81 -11.52 9.77
N ASP A 89 6.07 -11.11 8.74
CA ASP A 89 6.26 -9.82 8.07
C ASP A 89 4.99 -9.34 7.34
N GLY A 90 5.11 -8.32 6.49
CA GLY A 90 4.05 -7.64 5.79
C GLY A 90 3.70 -6.31 6.45
N PHE A 91 2.42 -5.93 6.34
CA PHE A 91 1.93 -4.65 6.85
C PHE A 91 1.56 -4.76 8.33
N LEU A 92 2.57 -4.85 9.19
CA LEU A 92 2.37 -4.91 10.64
C LEU A 92 2.08 -3.53 11.21
N LEU A 93 1.04 -3.42 12.05
CA LEU A 93 0.68 -2.19 12.74
C LEU A 93 1.81 -1.68 13.66
N ARG A 94 2.62 -2.57 14.23
CA ARG A 94 3.80 -2.19 15.04
C ARG A 94 4.90 -1.47 14.25
N LYS A 95 4.85 -1.52 12.91
CA LYS A 95 5.79 -0.81 12.01
C LYS A 95 5.27 0.58 11.60
N VAL A 96 4.19 1.05 12.23
CA VAL A 96 3.46 2.29 11.91
C VAL A 96 3.39 3.20 13.13
#